data_AF-A0A8I0FBC9-F1
#
_entry.id   AF-A0A8I0FBC9-F1
#
_cell.length_a   1.000
_cell.length_b   1.000
_cell.length_c   1.000
_cell.angle_alpha   90.00
_cell.angle_beta   90.00
_cell.angle_gamma   90.00
#
_symmetry.space_group_name_H-M   'P 1'
#
loop_
_entity.id
_entity.type
_entity.pdbx_description
1 polymer ?
#
loop_
_entity_poly.entity_id
_entity_poly.type
_entity_poly.pdbx_seq_one_letter_code
_entity_poly.pdbx_strand_id
1 'polypeptide(L)'
;MAISKISTYLMPERESYPKNKTDWQLDPSRAVLLIHDMQRYFLNFYDAESELIKTVVNHLVQLRSWAHQNNVPVVYTAQPYEQPAEDRALLNAMWGPGLPASTIDQQKIIDQLSPA
;
A
#
# COMPACT_ATOMS: atom_id res chain seq x y z
N MET A 1 -20.15 -4.29 4.99
CA MET A 1 -19.75 -2.87 5.08
C MET A 1 -18.63 -2.64 4.09
N ALA A 2 -18.54 -1.46 3.47
CA ALA A 2 -17.44 -1.12 2.55
C ALA A 2 -16.45 -0.18 3.23
N ILE A 3 -15.22 -0.08 2.71
CA ILE A 3 -14.26 0.93 3.12
C ILE A 3 -14.91 2.30 2.92
N SER A 4 -14.88 3.14 3.96
CA SER A 4 -15.45 4.50 3.90
C SER A 4 -14.50 5.45 3.19
N LYS A 5 -15.03 6.53 2.60
CA LYS A 5 -14.20 7.58 2.03
C LYS A 5 -13.32 8.20 3.11
N ILE A 6 -12.03 8.37 2.81
CA ILE A 6 -11.00 8.83 3.73
C ILE A 6 -10.66 10.28 3.38
N SER A 7 -10.95 11.20 4.30
CA SER A 7 -10.53 12.60 4.18
C SER A 7 -9.01 12.71 4.27
N THR A 8 -8.44 13.62 3.49
CA THR A 8 -7.00 13.89 3.58
C THR A 8 -6.61 14.39 4.98
N TYR A 9 -5.44 13.97 5.43
CA TYR A 9 -4.79 14.45 6.66
C TYR A 9 -3.28 14.54 6.41
N LEU A 10 -2.54 15.20 7.30
CA LEU A 10 -1.10 15.39 7.11
C LEU A 10 -0.32 14.12 7.43
N MET A 11 0.73 13.83 6.65
CA MET A 11 1.68 12.78 6.99
C MET A 11 2.32 13.11 8.35
N PRO A 12 2.42 12.13 9.27
CA PRO A 12 3.08 12.34 10.55
C PRO A 12 4.54 12.74 10.37
N GLU A 13 4.99 13.72 11.15
CA GLU A 13 6.38 14.18 11.19
C GLU A 13 7.19 13.35 12.20
N ARG A 14 8.51 13.28 12.01
CA ARG A 14 9.39 12.44 12.84
C ARG A 14 9.26 12.73 14.34
N GLU A 15 9.01 13.99 14.71
CA GLU A 15 8.85 14.44 16.09
C GLU A 15 7.58 13.90 16.75
N SER A 16 6.59 13.49 15.94
CA SER A 16 5.33 12.90 16.42
C SER A 16 5.43 11.38 16.67
N TYR A 17 6.53 10.74 16.27
CA TYR A 17 6.65 9.29 16.36
C TYR A 17 6.81 8.87 17.83
N PRO A 18 6.14 7.79 18.26
CA PRO A 18 6.38 7.23 19.59
C PRO A 18 7.81 6.73 19.69
N LYS A 19 8.39 6.80 20.89
CA LYS A 19 9.73 6.27 21.15
C LYS A 19 9.77 4.76 20.90
N ASN A 20 10.64 4.32 20.01
CA ASN A 20 10.89 2.89 19.79
C ASN A 20 11.41 2.21 21.06
N LYS A 21 10.95 0.97 21.29
CA LYS A 21 11.45 0.12 22.39
C LYS A 21 12.70 -0.67 22.04
N THR A 22 12.97 -0.83 20.75
CA THR A 22 14.07 -1.62 20.19
C THR A 22 15.02 -0.72 19.42
N ASP A 23 16.30 -1.07 19.39
CA ASP A 23 17.33 -0.33 18.67
C ASP A 23 17.75 -1.01 17.35
N TRP A 24 16.85 -1.77 16.72
CA TRP A 24 17.13 -2.44 15.46
C TRP A 24 17.57 -1.44 14.39
N GLN A 25 18.71 -1.73 13.79
CA GLN A 25 19.24 -0.97 12.67
C GLN A 25 18.92 -1.68 11.36
N LEU A 26 18.57 -0.90 10.34
CA LEU A 26 18.34 -1.42 9.00
C LEU A 26 19.66 -1.95 8.44
N ASP A 27 19.70 -3.26 8.16
CA ASP A 27 20.79 -3.90 7.42
C ASP A 27 20.26 -4.28 6.03
N PRO A 28 20.71 -3.61 4.95
CA PRO A 28 20.24 -3.89 3.59
C PRO A 28 20.40 -5.35 3.17
N SER A 29 21.44 -6.04 3.65
CA SER A 29 21.71 -7.44 3.31
C SER A 29 20.69 -8.42 3.92
N ARG A 30 19.88 -7.94 4.87
CA ARG A 30 18.87 -8.72 5.61
C ARG A 30 17.46 -8.15 5.47
N ALA A 31 17.29 -7.09 4.69
CA ALA A 31 16.04 -6.37 4.56
C ALA A 31 15.27 -6.80 3.31
N VAL A 32 13.95 -6.55 3.33
CA VAL A 32 13.06 -6.57 2.17
C VAL A 32 12.18 -5.33 2.25
N LEU A 33 12.00 -4.63 1.13
CA LEU A 33 11.00 -3.58 1.02
C LEU A 33 9.67 -4.19 0.56
N LEU A 34 8.65 -4.13 1.41
CA LEU A 34 7.28 -4.52 1.05
C LEU A 34 6.47 -3.29 0.66
N ILE A 35 6.03 -3.22 -0.60
CA ILE A 35 5.04 -2.24 -1.06
C ILE A 35 3.67 -2.91 -0.95
N HIS A 36 2.93 -2.53 0.09
CA HIS A 36 1.72 -3.24 0.50
C HIS A 36 0.46 -2.64 -0.13
N ASP A 37 -0.28 -3.44 -0.91
CA ASP A 37 -1.61 -3.11 -1.47
C ASP A 37 -1.72 -1.71 -2.11
N MET A 38 -0.68 -1.23 -2.80
CA MET A 38 -0.69 0.06 -3.52
C MET A 38 -1.45 -0.02 -4.86
N GLN A 39 -2.59 -0.71 -4.85
CA GLN A 39 -3.50 -0.87 -5.99
C GLN A 39 -4.43 0.34 -6.11
N ARG A 40 -4.83 0.66 -7.35
CA ARG A 40 -5.78 1.74 -7.66
C ARG A 40 -7.06 1.65 -6.82
N TYR A 41 -7.56 0.43 -6.59
CA TYR A 41 -8.74 0.17 -5.75
C TYR A 41 -8.65 0.78 -4.35
N PHE A 42 -7.52 0.57 -3.65
CA PHE A 42 -7.37 1.03 -2.27
C PHE A 42 -7.12 2.53 -2.19
N LEU A 43 -6.43 3.09 -3.18
CA LEU A 43 -6.17 4.52 -3.21
C LEU A 43 -7.40 5.34 -3.61
N ASN A 44 -8.36 4.74 -4.32
CA ASN A 44 -9.61 5.38 -4.69
C ASN A 44 -10.53 5.72 -3.51
N PHE A 45 -10.26 5.19 -2.30
CA PHE A 45 -10.99 5.60 -1.10
C PHE A 45 -10.51 6.94 -0.54
N TYR A 46 -9.35 7.45 -0.97
CA TYR A 46 -8.87 8.78 -0.65
C TYR A 46 -9.42 9.81 -1.65
N ASP A 47 -9.40 11.09 -1.27
CA ASP A 47 -9.69 12.17 -2.21
C ASP A 47 -8.72 12.15 -3.40
N ALA A 48 -9.22 12.43 -4.61
CA ALA A 48 -8.43 12.40 -5.84
C ALA A 48 -7.18 13.30 -5.79
N GLU A 49 -7.29 14.43 -5.09
CA GLU A 49 -6.21 15.38 -4.85
C GLU A 49 -5.61 15.27 -3.44
N SER A 50 -5.65 14.08 -2.83
CA SER A 50 -5.10 13.87 -1.48
C SER A 50 -3.59 14.11 -1.46
N GLU A 51 -3.18 15.20 -0.79
CA GLU A 51 -1.78 15.53 -0.54
C GLU A 51 -1.05 14.44 0.25
N LEU A 52 -1.78 13.72 1.13
CA LEU A 52 -1.25 12.55 1.82
C LEU A 52 -0.81 11.48 0.82
N ILE A 53 -1.68 11.09 -0.12
CA ILE A 53 -1.37 10.03 -1.09
C ILE A 53 -0.25 10.46 -2.01
N LYS A 54 -0.22 11.72 -2.47
CA LYS A 54 0.92 12.26 -3.24
C LYS A 54 2.23 12.09 -2.46
N THR A 55 2.22 12.44 -1.17
CA THR A 55 3.40 12.30 -0.29
C THR A 55 3.81 10.84 -0.08
N VAL A 56 2.87 9.96 0.23
CA VAL A 56 3.10 8.51 0.40
C VAL A 56 3.74 7.92 -0.86
N VAL A 57 3.17 8.20 -2.04
CA VAL A 57 3.64 7.67 -3.32
C VAL A 57 5.05 8.18 -3.62
N ASN A 58 5.32 9.47 -3.41
CA ASN A 58 6.65 10.04 -3.60
C ASN A 58 7.69 9.38 -2.69
N HIS A 59 7.38 9.17 -1.41
CA HIS A 59 8.27 8.47 -0.48
C HIS A 59 8.51 7.01 -0.89
N LEU A 60 7.48 6.29 -1.34
CA LEU A 60 7.62 4.91 -1.81
C LEU A 60 8.48 4.82 -3.08
N VAL A 61 8.37 5.77 -4.00
CA VAL A 61 9.26 5.85 -5.19
C VAL A 61 10.72 6.03 -4.76
N GLN A 62 10.98 6.91 -3.78
CA GLN A 62 12.32 7.13 -3.25
C GLN A 62 12.86 5.89 -2.53
N LEU A 63 12.05 5.26 -1.67
CA LEU A 63 12.40 4.03 -0.95
C LEU A 63 12.68 2.87 -1.90
N ARG A 64 11.86 2.69 -2.94
CA ARG A 64 12.09 1.67 -3.98
C ARG A 64 13.40 1.90 -4.71
N SER A 65 13.68 3.15 -5.07
CA SER A 65 14.94 3.52 -5.74
C SER A 65 16.14 3.22 -4.85
N TRP A 66 16.05 3.56 -3.57
CA TRP A 66 17.06 3.22 -2.57
C TRP A 66 17.23 1.70 -2.41
N ALA A 67 16.12 0.95 -2.35
CA ALA A 67 16.15 -0.50 -2.21
C ALA A 67 16.90 -1.16 -3.38
N HIS A 68 16.58 -0.78 -4.62
CA HIS A 68 17.28 -1.27 -5.82
C HIS A 68 18.78 -0.92 -5.80
N GLN A 69 19.14 0.30 -5.41
CA GLN A 69 20.55 0.73 -5.31
C GLN A 69 21.34 -0.06 -4.26
N ASN A 70 20.67 -0.59 -3.24
CA ASN A 70 21.29 -1.31 -2.13
C ASN A 70 21.08 -2.83 -2.19
N ASN A 71 20.62 -3.36 -3.33
CA ASN A 71 20.31 -4.79 -3.51
C ASN A 71 19.28 -5.35 -2.50
N VAL A 72 18.39 -4.49 -1.99
CA VAL A 72 17.26 -4.90 -1.14
C VAL A 72 16.12 -5.38 -2.05
N PRO A 73 15.62 -6.62 -1.88
CA PRO A 73 14.47 -7.09 -2.65
C PRO A 73 13.24 -6.20 -2.44
N VAL A 74 12.55 -5.90 -3.54
CA VAL A 74 11.27 -5.17 -3.51
C VAL A 74 10.15 -6.16 -3.81
N VAL A 75 9.24 -6.34 -2.86
CA VAL A 75 8.12 -7.26 -2.94
C VAL A 75 6.82 -6.45 -2.92
N TYR A 76 5.86 -6.85 -3.75
CA TYR A 76 4.54 -6.24 -3.80
C TYR A 76 3.50 -7.24 -3.32
N THR A 77 2.47 -6.74 -2.66
CA THR A 77 1.22 -7.46 -2.45
C THR A 77 0.13 -6.77 -3.26
N ALA A 78 -0.76 -7.58 -3.82
CA ALA A 78 -1.89 -7.13 -4.60
C ALA A 78 -3.01 -8.16 -4.46
N GLN A 79 -4.19 -7.72 -4.04
CA GLN A 79 -5.37 -8.56 -4.02
C GLN A 79 -5.78 -8.91 -5.45
N PRO A 80 -6.08 -10.18 -5.76
CA PRO A 80 -6.57 -10.57 -7.08
C PRO A 80 -7.99 -10.05 -7.30
N TYR A 81 -8.36 -9.71 -8.53
CA TYR A 81 -9.73 -9.31 -8.86
C TYR A 81 -10.70 -10.49 -8.77
N GLU A 82 -10.26 -11.67 -9.20
CA GLU A 82 -11.03 -12.91 -9.03
C GLU A 82 -10.80 -13.46 -7.63
N GLN A 83 -11.87 -13.53 -6.84
CA GLN A 83 -11.85 -14.05 -5.48
C GLN A 83 -13.09 -14.91 -5.23
N PRO A 84 -13.00 -16.23 -5.46
CA PRO A 84 -14.07 -17.17 -5.12
C PRO A 84 -14.54 -16.99 -3.66
N ALA A 85 -15.83 -17.23 -3.40
CA ALA A 85 -16.40 -17.00 -2.07
C ALA A 85 -15.73 -17.85 -0.98
N GLU A 86 -15.24 -19.04 -1.35
CA GLU A 86 -14.49 -19.94 -0.46
C GLU A 86 -13.10 -19.41 -0.10
N ASP A 87 -12.39 -18.78 -1.03
CA ASP A 87 -11.08 -18.17 -0.78
C ASP A 87 -11.22 -16.84 -0.03
N ARG A 88 -12.19 -16.01 -0.42
CA ARG A 88 -12.46 -14.72 0.23
C ARG A 88 -13.04 -14.90 1.63
N ALA A 89 -13.80 -15.98 1.85
CA ALA A 89 -14.31 -16.42 3.15
C ALA A 89 -14.88 -15.27 4.01
N LEU A 90 -14.38 -15.11 5.23
CA LEU A 90 -14.86 -14.13 6.22
C LEU A 90 -14.62 -12.66 5.81
N LEU A 91 -13.78 -12.38 4.81
CA LEU A 91 -13.63 -11.02 4.27
C LEU A 91 -14.95 -10.51 3.67
N ASN A 92 -15.81 -11.40 3.18
CA ASN A 92 -17.14 -11.02 2.68
C ASN A 92 -18.02 -10.42 3.78
N ALA A 93 -17.99 -10.99 4.98
CA ALA A 93 -18.77 -10.50 6.11
C ALA A 93 -18.26 -9.13 6.58
N MET A 94 -16.93 -8.95 6.63
CA MET A 94 -16.30 -7.73 7.14
C MET A 94 -16.34 -6.58 6.13
N TRP A 95 -15.92 -6.86 4.88
CA TRP A 95 -15.62 -5.83 3.87
C TRP A 95 -16.51 -5.92 2.62
N GLY A 96 -17.49 -6.83 2.62
CA GLY A 96 -18.30 -7.09 1.43
C GLY A 96 -17.48 -7.76 0.30
N PRO A 97 -17.93 -7.67 -0.95
CA PRO A 97 -17.26 -8.31 -2.09
C PRO A 97 -15.90 -7.69 -2.43
N GLY A 98 -15.57 -6.49 -1.96
CA GLY A 98 -14.26 -5.86 -2.14
C GLY A 98 -13.90 -5.51 -3.59
N LEU A 99 -12.62 -5.64 -3.93
CA LEU A 99 -12.06 -5.42 -5.27
C LEU A 99 -12.85 -6.14 -6.40
N PRO A 100 -13.30 -7.41 -6.24
CA PRO A 100 -14.15 -8.09 -7.22
C PRO A 100 -15.43 -7.33 -7.65
N ALA A 101 -15.96 -6.44 -6.80
CA ALA A 101 -17.13 -5.62 -7.14
C ALA A 101 -16.78 -4.29 -7.85
N SER A 102 -15.50 -4.08 -8.17
CA SER A 102 -15.02 -2.90 -8.90
C SER A 102 -14.74 -3.24 -10.38
N THR A 103 -13.81 -2.55 -11.03
CA THR A 103 -13.36 -2.89 -12.39
C THR A 103 -12.02 -3.61 -12.35
N ILE A 104 -11.73 -4.48 -13.32
CA ILE A 104 -10.45 -5.20 -13.40
C ILE A 104 -9.23 -4.25 -13.38
N ASP A 105 -9.38 -3.04 -13.93
CA ASP A 105 -8.33 -2.04 -13.94
C ASP A 105 -7.93 -1.57 -12.52
N GLN A 106 -8.87 -1.62 -11.57
CA GLN A 106 -8.63 -1.26 -10.17
C GLN A 106 -7.70 -2.23 -9.44
N GLN A 107 -7.48 -3.44 -9.98
CA GLN A 107 -6.50 -4.40 -9.45
C GLN A 107 -5.05 -3.91 -9.65
N LYS A 108 -4.78 -3.04 -10.63
CA LYS A 108 -3.40 -2.66 -10.93
C LYS A 108 -2.78 -1.86 -9.80
N ILE A 109 -1.49 -2.12 -9.54
CA ILE A 109 -0.63 -1.17 -8.82
C ILE A 109 -0.64 0.15 -9.60
N ILE A 110 -0.60 1.28 -8.89
CA ILE A 110 -0.55 2.59 -9.55
C ILE A 110 0.70 2.74 -10.42
N ASP A 111 0.59 3.52 -11.49
CA ASP A 111 1.62 3.59 -12.53
C ASP A 111 2.98 4.03 -11.99
N GLN A 112 2.98 4.99 -11.05
CA GLN A 112 4.17 5.51 -10.38
C GLN A 112 4.96 4.42 -9.62
N LEU A 113 4.25 3.39 -9.15
CA LEU A 113 4.81 2.27 -8.38
C LEU A 113 4.77 0.96 -9.16
N SER A 114 4.58 0.99 -10.49
CA SER A 114 4.63 -0.20 -11.34
C SER A 114 5.90 -1.01 -11.02
N PRO A 115 5.78 -2.32 -10.75
CA PRO A 115 6.95 -3.19 -10.58
C PRO A 115 7.90 -3.04 -11.77
N ALA A 116 9.20 -3.00 -11.48
CA ALA A 116 10.26 -2.87 -12.47
C ALA A 116 10.65 -4.23 -13.04
#